data_AF-A0A1Q7TUB7-F1
#
_entry.id   AF-A0A1Q7TUB7-F1
#
_cell.length_a   1.000
_cell.length_b   1.000
_cell.length_c   1.000
_cell.angle_alpha   90.00
_cell.angle_beta   90.00
_cell.angle_gamma   90.00
#
_symmetry.space_group_name_H-M   'P 1'
#
loop_
_entity.id
_entity.type
_entity.pdbx_description
1 polymer ?
#
loop_
_entity_poly.entity_id
_entity_poly.type
_entity_poly.pdbx_seq_one_letter_code
_entity_poly.pdbx_strand_id
1 'polypeptide(L)'
;MYIDGMVAEAALEKTGGKTDDKDKLIEALRGVSLTDSPRGPFHFDHFGNVIGNIYIRRCEKKDGKLVNTTIKTYPDVSQFWTYDEKWFLSQPVYSRDYPALKS
;
A
#
# COMPACT_ATOMS: atom_id res chain seq x y z
N MET A 1 -5.04 2.14 -11.39
CA MET A 1 -6.05 1.47 -12.23
C MET A 1 -5.86 -0.04 -12.39
N TYR A 2 -4.69 -0.61 -12.72
CA TYR A 2 -4.57 -2.10 -12.86
C TYR A 2 -4.77 -2.85 -11.54
N ILE A 3 -4.05 -2.46 -10.49
CA ILE A 3 -4.14 -3.10 -9.16
C ILE A 3 -5.54 -2.91 -8.57
N ASP A 4 -6.15 -1.74 -8.76
CA ASP A 4 -7.52 -1.48 -8.30
C ASP A 4 -8.53 -2.46 -8.95
N GLY A 5 -8.31 -2.80 -10.22
CA GLY A 5 -9.07 -3.84 -10.92
C GLY A 5 -8.89 -5.22 -10.31
N MET A 6 -7.66 -5.62 -9.97
CA MET A 6 -7.40 -6.89 -9.27
C MET A 6 -8.07 -6.93 -7.89
N VAL A 7 -8.11 -5.80 -7.18
CA VAL A 7 -8.81 -5.70 -5.88
C VAL A 7 -10.32 -5.86 -6.07
N ALA A 8 -10.90 -5.19 -7.06
CA ALA A 8 -12.32 -5.32 -7.37
C ALA A 8 -12.69 -6.75 -7.79
N GLU A 9 -11.88 -7.38 -8.64
CA GLU A 9 -12.05 -8.78 -9.06
C GLU A 9 -12.01 -9.73 -7.85
N ALA A 10 -10.96 -9.65 -7.02
CA ALA A 10 -10.82 -10.50 -5.84
C ALA A 10 -11.96 -10.31 -4.83
N ALA A 11 -12.47 -9.09 -4.66
CA ALA A 11 -13.62 -8.82 -3.81
C ALA A 11 -14.91 -9.43 -4.38
N LEU A 12 -15.14 -9.30 -5.69
CA LEU A 12 -16.29 -9.90 -6.37
C LEU A 12 -16.25 -11.43 -6.32
N GLU A 13 -15.08 -12.05 -6.45
CA GLU A 13 -14.92 -13.49 -6.25
C GLU A 13 -15.36 -13.91 -4.84
N LYS A 14 -14.93 -13.15 -3.81
CA LYS A 14 -15.32 -13.41 -2.41
C LYS A 14 -16.82 -13.25 -2.16
N THR A 15 -17.48 -12.29 -2.80
CA THR A 15 -18.93 -12.10 -2.65
C THR A 15 -19.77 -12.99 -3.57
N GLY A 16 -19.13 -13.79 -4.44
CA GLY A 16 -19.82 -14.54 -5.49
C GLY A 16 -20.53 -13.62 -6.50
N GLY A 17 -19.96 -12.44 -6.76
CA GLY A 17 -20.49 -11.41 -7.66
C GLY A 17 -21.59 -10.54 -7.06
N LYS A 18 -21.97 -10.74 -5.79
CA LYS A 18 -23.00 -9.92 -5.12
C LYS A 18 -22.46 -8.53 -4.79
N THR A 19 -23.21 -7.50 -5.18
CA THR A 19 -22.84 -6.08 -5.03
C THR A 19 -23.98 -5.22 -4.50
N ASP A 20 -25.15 -5.81 -4.29
CA ASP A 20 -26.38 -5.20 -3.77
C ASP A 20 -26.27 -4.85 -2.28
N ASP A 21 -25.53 -5.66 -1.51
CA ASP A 21 -25.17 -5.36 -0.12
C ASP A 21 -23.87 -4.55 -0.07
N LYS A 22 -24.01 -3.23 0.08
CA LYS A 22 -22.90 -2.29 0.09
C LYS A 22 -21.90 -2.59 1.21
N ASP A 23 -22.38 -2.94 2.40
CA ASP A 23 -21.51 -3.13 3.57
C ASP A 23 -20.68 -4.40 3.41
N LYS A 24 -21.30 -5.49 2.93
CA LYS A 24 -20.57 -6.73 2.58
C LYS A 24 -19.58 -6.53 1.45
N LEU A 25 -19.90 -5.71 0.45
CA LEU A 25 -18.98 -5.41 -0.64
C LEU A 25 -17.76 -4.62 -0.14
N ILE A 26 -17.98 -3.61 0.71
CA ILE A 26 -16.90 -2.83 1.33
C ILE A 26 -16.03 -3.72 2.23
N GLU A 27 -16.64 -4.61 3.01
CA GLU A 27 -15.92 -5.59 3.83
C GLU A 27 -15.05 -6.51 2.95
N ALA A 28 -15.60 -7.03 1.85
CA ALA A 28 -14.86 -7.87 0.91
C ALA A 28 -13.67 -7.13 0.28
N LEU A 29 -13.87 -5.87 -0.15
CA LEU A 29 -12.82 -5.01 -0.71
C LEU A 29 -11.70 -4.76 0.32
N ARG A 30 -12.06 -4.38 1.55
CA ARG A 30 -11.10 -4.13 2.64
C ARG A 30 -10.37 -5.40 3.08
N GLY A 31 -11.00 -6.56 2.94
CA GLY A 31 -10.40 -7.85 3.23
C GLY A 31 -9.53 -8.42 2.11
N VAL A 32 -9.34 -7.72 0.99
CA VAL A 32 -8.47 -8.21 -0.09
C VAL A 32 -7.01 -8.21 0.35
N SER A 33 -6.33 -9.31 0.05
CA SER A 33 -4.88 -9.43 0.08
C SER A 33 -4.44 -10.05 -1.24
N LEU A 34 -3.50 -9.39 -1.93
CA LEU A 34 -2.97 -9.86 -3.20
C LEU A 34 -1.52 -10.29 -2.98
N THR A 35 -1.21 -11.56 -3.23
CA THR A 35 0.15 -12.11 -3.06
C THR A 35 1.01 -11.97 -4.30
N ASP A 36 0.38 -11.94 -5.48
CA ASP A 36 1.04 -11.85 -6.79
C ASP A 36 0.48 -10.66 -7.57
N SER A 37 1.03 -9.48 -7.32
CA SER A 37 0.69 -8.27 -8.07
C SER A 37 1.94 -7.67 -8.69
N PRO A 38 1.82 -6.83 -9.75
CA PRO A 38 2.98 -6.17 -10.35
C PRO A 38 3.81 -5.32 -9.39
N ARG A 39 3.24 -4.89 -8.25
CA ARG A 39 3.95 -4.13 -7.21
C ARG A 39 4.52 -5.02 -6.09
N GLY A 40 4.35 -6.34 -6.17
CA GLY A 40 4.57 -7.27 -5.08
C GLY A 40 3.34 -7.48 -4.19
N PRO A 41 3.45 -8.31 -3.14
CA PRO A 41 2.34 -8.60 -2.23
C PRO A 41 1.90 -7.36 -1.45
N PHE A 42 0.60 -7.26 -1.18
CA PHE A 42 0.05 -6.26 -0.26
C PHE A 42 -1.30 -6.70 0.32
N HIS A 43 -1.71 -6.02 1.38
CA HIS A 43 -3.05 -6.12 1.98
C HIS A 43 -3.46 -4.74 2.54
N PHE A 44 -4.66 -4.63 3.12
CA PHE A 44 -5.12 -3.39 3.74
C PHE A 44 -5.05 -3.47 5.27
N ASP A 45 -4.70 -2.35 5.90
CA ASP A 45 -4.83 -2.15 7.34
C ASP A 45 -6.29 -1.86 7.74
N HIS A 46 -6.52 -1.68 9.05
CA HIS A 46 -7.86 -1.40 9.59
C HIS A 46 -8.43 -0.03 9.18
N PHE A 47 -7.60 0.89 8.69
CA PHE A 47 -8.04 2.16 8.09
C PHE A 47 -8.42 1.99 6.61
N GLY A 48 -8.01 0.90 5.96
CA GLY A 48 -8.14 0.67 4.52
C GLY A 48 -6.95 1.19 3.71
N ASN A 49 -5.82 1.49 4.35
CA ASN A 49 -4.59 1.86 3.68
C ASN A 49 -3.77 0.62 3.35
N VAL A 50 -2.99 0.69 2.27
CA VAL A 50 -2.17 -0.43 1.82
C VAL A 50 -0.99 -0.66 2.77
N ILE A 51 -0.85 -1.89 3.25
CA ILE A 51 0.39 -2.45 3.81
C ILE A 51 1.07 -3.27 2.71
N GLY A 52 2.32 -2.97 2.39
CA GLY A 52 3.03 -3.72 1.36
C GLY A 52 4.50 -3.36 1.25
N ASN A 53 5.18 -3.93 0.26
CA ASN A 53 6.61 -3.73 0.08
C ASN A 53 6.97 -2.29 -0.32
N ILE A 54 8.06 -1.78 0.27
CA ILE A 54 8.75 -0.55 -0.17
C ILE A 54 10.12 -0.90 -0.71
N TYR A 55 10.44 -0.36 -1.88
CA TYR A 55 11.66 -0.66 -2.62
C TYR A 55 12.61 0.54 -2.62
N ILE A 56 13.84 0.33 -2.19
CA ILE A 56 14.95 1.25 -2.45
C ILE A 56 15.53 0.88 -3.80
N ARG A 57 15.60 1.86 -4.70
CA ARG A 57 15.96 1.65 -6.10
C ARG A 57 17.12 2.56 -6.48
N ARG A 58 17.95 2.08 -7.40
CA ARG A 58 19.03 2.85 -8.02
C ARG A 58 18.74 2.97 -9.51
N CYS A 59 18.89 4.19 -10.04
CA CYS A 59 18.85 4.42 -11.47
C CYS A 59 20.14 3.88 -12.09
N GLU A 60 20.03 2.92 -13.01
CA GLU A 60 21.15 2.26 -13.67
C GLU A 60 20.91 2.21 -15.18
N LYS A 61 21.98 2.21 -15.98
CA LYS A 61 21.88 1.98 -17.42
C LYS A 61 22.04 0.48 -17.70
N LYS A 62 21.01 -0.17 -18.24
CA LYS A 62 21.02 -1.57 -18.71
C LYS A 62 20.52 -1.61 -20.15
N ASP A 63 21.26 -2.28 -21.03
CA ASP A 63 20.92 -2.42 -22.46
C ASP A 63 20.58 -1.08 -23.14
N GLY A 64 21.38 -0.05 -22.85
CA GLY A 64 21.21 1.29 -23.41
C GLY A 64 20.11 2.14 -22.76
N LYS A 65 19.30 1.59 -21.85
CA LYS A 65 18.15 2.26 -21.21
C LYS A 65 18.38 2.51 -19.73
N LEU A 66 17.82 3.58 -19.18
CA LEU A 66 17.79 3.81 -17.73
C LEU A 66 16.68 2.97 -17.10
N VAL A 67 17.01 2.25 -16.03
CA VAL A 67 16.08 1.39 -15.30
C VAL A 67 16.22 1.61 -13.79
N ASN A 68 15.12 1.43 -13.06
CA ASN A 68 15.11 1.47 -11.59
C ASN A 68 15.36 0.05 -11.04
N THR A 69 16.62 -0.30 -10.84
CA THR A 69 17.03 -1.57 -10.22
C THR A 69 16.75 -1.52 -8.73
N THR A 70 15.99 -2.49 -8.22
CA THR A 70 15.78 -2.66 -6.76
C THR A 70 17.08 -3.10 -6.10
N ILE A 71 17.52 -2.37 -5.07
CA ILE A 71 18.72 -2.67 -4.29
C ILE A 71 18.41 -3.06 -2.83
N LYS A 72 17.22 -2.74 -2.34
CA LYS A 72 16.71 -3.19 -1.03
C LYS A 72 15.19 -3.21 -1.05
N THR A 73 14.61 -4.16 -0.32
CA THR A 73 13.17 -4.23 -0.07
C THR A 73 12.94 -4.20 1.43
N TYR A 74 12.01 -3.37 1.86
CA TYR A 74 11.40 -3.45 3.18
C TYR A 74 10.02 -4.07 3.01
N PRO A 75 9.80 -5.31 3.48
CA PRO A 75 8.51 -5.94 3.35
C PRO A 75 7.50 -5.39 4.36
N ASP A 76 6.23 -5.53 4.03
CA ASP A 76 5.11 -5.37 4.98
C ASP A 76 5.05 -4.01 5.70
N VAL A 77 5.21 -2.94 4.92
CA VAL A 77 5.30 -1.58 5.44
C VAL A 77 3.92 -0.94 5.49
N SER A 78 3.53 -0.46 6.68
CA SER A 78 2.32 0.32 6.90
C SER A 78 2.55 1.83 6.70
N GLN A 79 1.45 2.60 6.68
CA GLN A 79 1.48 4.06 6.70
C GLN A 79 2.23 4.66 7.92
N PHE A 80 2.39 3.90 9.00
CA PHE A 80 3.07 4.34 10.23
C PHE A 80 4.54 3.92 10.28
N TRP A 81 5.06 3.23 9.27
CA TRP A 81 6.43 2.72 9.26
C TRP A 81 6.74 1.94 10.55
N THR A 82 7.81 2.31 11.27
CA THR A 82 8.22 1.73 12.56
C THR A 82 7.68 2.49 13.76
N TYR A 83 6.81 3.49 13.56
CA TYR A 83 6.24 4.29 14.64
C TYR A 83 5.00 3.60 15.25
N ASP A 84 4.76 3.86 16.53
CA ASP A 84 3.50 3.47 17.17
C ASP A 84 2.33 4.26 16.56
N GLU A 85 1.24 3.56 16.24
CA GLU A 85 0.06 4.14 15.57
C GLU A 85 -0.54 5.29 16.37
N LYS A 86 -0.73 5.11 17.69
CA LYS A 86 -1.37 6.12 18.54
C LYS A 86 -0.50 7.37 18.65
N TRP A 87 0.80 7.18 18.82
CA TRP A 87 1.76 8.27 18.84
C TRP A 87 1.81 9.00 17.51
N PHE A 88 1.82 8.29 16.38
CA PHE A 88 1.88 8.90 15.05
C PHE A 88 0.64 9.75 14.79
N LEU A 89 -0.55 9.21 15.07
CA LEU A 89 -1.83 9.90 14.88
C LEU A 89 -2.02 11.07 15.85
N SER A 90 -1.32 11.12 16.98
CA SER A 90 -1.33 12.29 17.88
C SER A 90 -0.42 13.43 17.41
N GLN A 91 0.45 13.19 16.43
CA GLN A 91 1.32 14.24 15.91
C GLN A 91 0.55 15.22 15.03
N PRO A 92 0.95 16.50 14.97
CA PRO A 92 0.43 17.44 13.97
C PRO A 92 0.59 16.89 12.55
N VAL A 93 -0.38 17.19 11.69
CA VAL A 93 -0.27 16.89 10.27
C VAL A 93 0.98 17.58 9.72
N TYR A 94 1.69 16.89 8.81
CA TYR A 94 2.84 17.46 8.12
C TYR A 94 2.49 18.84 7.56
N SER A 95 3.32 19.81 7.89
CA SER A 95 3.20 21.19 7.43
C SER A 95 4.59 21.73 7.15
N ARG A 96 4.68 22.94 6.59
CA ARG A 96 5.99 23.60 6.41
C ARG A 96 6.77 23.70 7.72
N ASP A 97 6.06 23.83 8.83
CA ASP A 97 6.65 24.12 10.14
C ASP A 97 6.68 22.86 11.04
N TYR A 98 6.22 21.70 10.55
CA TYR A 98 6.21 20.44 11.30
C TYR A 98 6.42 19.19 10.40
N PRO A 99 7.36 18.28 10.74
CA PRO A 99 8.28 18.37 11.87
C PRO A 99 9.29 19.51 11.66
N ALA A 100 9.74 20.11 12.76
CA ALA A 100 10.72 21.20 12.70
C ALA A 100 11.97 20.72 11.94
N LEU A 101 12.46 21.56 11.01
CA LEU A 101 13.71 21.31 10.33
C LEU A 101 14.81 21.17 11.38
N LYS A 102 15.52 20.03 11.36
CA LYS A 102 16.75 19.88 12.12
C LYS A 102 17.77 20.85 11.50
N SER A 103 18.21 21.83 12.28
CA SER A 103 19.33 22.73 11.95
C SER A 103 20.62 21.95 11.72
#